data_AF-A0A1I3PJ88-F1
#
_entry.id   AF-A0A1I3PJ88-F1
#
_cell.length_a   1.000
_cell.length_b   1.000
_cell.length_c   1.000
_cell.angle_alpha   90.00
_cell.angle_beta   90.00
_cell.angle_gamma   90.00
#
_symmetry.space_group_name_H-M   'P 1'
#
loop_
_entity.id
_entity.type
_entity.pdbx_description
1 polymer ?
#
loop_
_entity_poly.entity_id
_entity_poly.type
_entity_poly.pdbx_seq_one_letter_code
_entity_poly.pdbx_strand_id
1 'polypeptide(L)'
;MNTANRYTSFVKQFFLSYGCSIVNDHHSHFTIQLTCEMDEEIMNRPFYWHYMKKMNREGAPMQLTFTDTEQKKNGGIYLHAGTPKLHTLYNTAIQKGRTARLYEVVREISGRNKAMSPWLIVNALLHYRGKKAKDEPISIGINLIHGTMMLGMMDKIQNIDFETKVSDYTFPMSPVISLTSAYKRMERHIETYVSSLDNEWAIDSLHHLEKEKKLLESFYESEDIDLESFTKEREQIDNRYKPYIEMEVINGGLFYISQDTSAQWIYH
;
A
#
# COMPACT_ATOMS: atom_id res chain seq x y z
N MET A 1 -5.84 -3.60 -31.14
CA MET A 1 -6.75 -3.01 -30.14
C MET A 1 -5.89 -2.62 -28.96
N ASN A 2 -5.79 -1.31 -28.70
CA ASN A 2 -4.75 -0.75 -27.85
C ASN A 2 -5.05 -1.07 -26.37
N THR A 3 -4.30 -1.98 -25.77
CA THR A 3 -4.40 -2.30 -24.35
C THR A 3 -4.09 -1.02 -23.59
N ALA A 4 -5.12 -0.36 -23.03
CA ALA A 4 -4.93 0.86 -22.26
C ALA A 4 -3.86 0.58 -21.20
N ASN A 5 -2.76 1.34 -21.26
CA ASN A 5 -1.67 1.18 -20.31
C ASN A 5 -2.23 1.42 -18.90
N ARG A 6 -2.19 0.40 -18.04
CA ARG A 6 -2.69 0.48 -16.65
C ARG A 6 -2.07 1.66 -15.89
N TYR A 7 -0.83 2.01 -16.23
CA TYR A 7 -0.12 3.15 -15.66
C TYR A 7 -0.76 4.47 -16.08
N THR A 8 -1.18 4.61 -17.34
CA THR A 8 -1.88 5.79 -17.85
C THR A 8 -3.20 6.03 -17.13
N SER A 9 -4.03 4.99 -16.99
CA SER A 9 -5.30 5.09 -16.26
C SER A 9 -5.08 5.51 -14.80
N PHE A 10 -4.11 4.89 -14.12
CA PHE A 10 -3.76 5.25 -12.74
C PHE A 10 -3.32 6.72 -12.63
N VAL A 11 -2.37 7.16 -13.47
CA VAL A 11 -1.82 8.51 -13.39
C VAL A 11 -2.91 9.56 -13.63
N LYS A 12 -3.78 9.35 -14.62
CA LYS A 12 -4.91 10.26 -14.87
C LYS A 12 -5.85 10.33 -13.67
N GLN A 13 -6.27 9.18 -13.14
CA GLN A 13 -7.16 9.14 -11.97
C GLN A 13 -6.54 9.78 -10.73
N PHE A 14 -5.27 9.50 -10.47
CA PHE A 14 -4.51 10.10 -9.37
C PHE A 14 -4.58 11.63 -9.44
N PHE A 15 -4.15 12.23 -10.54
CA PHE A 15 -4.11 13.68 -10.67
C PHE A 15 -5.51 14.32 -10.64
N LEU A 16 -6.50 13.71 -11.27
CA LEU A 16 -7.89 14.18 -11.20
C LEU A 16 -8.42 14.17 -9.77
N SER A 17 -8.10 13.14 -8.97
CA SER A 17 -8.53 13.06 -7.57
C SER A 17 -7.94 14.16 -6.68
N TYR A 18 -6.79 14.72 -7.06
CA TYR A 18 -6.15 15.87 -6.38
C TYR A 18 -6.48 17.21 -7.03
N GLY A 19 -7.51 17.28 -7.87
CA GLY A 19 -7.98 18.52 -8.50
C GLY A 19 -7.06 19.07 -9.59
N CYS A 20 -6.11 18.28 -10.09
CA CYS A 20 -5.33 18.66 -11.27
C CYS A 20 -6.18 18.52 -12.55
N SER A 21 -5.83 19.28 -13.59
CA SER A 21 -6.57 19.25 -14.86
C SER A 21 -5.72 18.65 -15.97
N ILE A 22 -6.37 17.91 -16.88
CA ILE A 22 -5.73 17.40 -18.10
C ILE A 22 -5.85 18.49 -19.15
N VAL A 23 -4.72 19.05 -19.58
CA VAL A 23 -4.65 20.16 -20.55
C VAL A 23 -4.70 19.63 -21.98
N ASN A 24 -3.98 18.53 -22.23
CA ASN A 24 -3.95 17.85 -23.52
C ASN A 24 -4.08 16.35 -23.30
N ASP A 25 -4.94 15.69 -24.07
CA ASP A 25 -5.12 14.24 -24.02
C ASP A 25 -5.01 13.67 -25.44
N HIS A 26 -3.84 13.17 -25.80
CA HIS A 26 -3.60 12.47 -27.05
C HIS A 26 -3.41 10.97 -26.81
N HIS A 27 -3.58 10.19 -27.88
CA HIS A 27 -3.52 8.73 -27.81
C HIS A 27 -2.17 8.16 -27.32
N SER A 28 -1.07 8.90 -27.51
CA SER A 28 0.29 8.48 -27.15
C SER A 28 0.91 9.27 -26.00
N HIS A 29 0.33 10.43 -25.65
CA HIS A 29 0.84 11.30 -24.60
C HIS A 29 -0.25 12.21 -24.07
N PHE A 30 -0.15 12.60 -22.81
CA PHE A 30 -1.08 13.55 -22.18
C PHE A 30 -0.33 14.51 -21.27
N THR A 31 -0.88 15.71 -21.11
CA THR A 31 -0.29 16.77 -20.29
C THR A 31 -1.24 17.14 -19.16
N ILE A 32 -0.71 17.21 -17.94
CA ILE A 32 -1.45 17.54 -16.72
C ILE A 32 -0.92 18.86 -16.17
N GLN A 33 -1.84 19.77 -15.86
CA GLN A 33 -1.57 20.96 -15.08
C GLN A 33 -1.69 20.63 -13.59
N LEU A 34 -0.60 20.80 -12.86
CA LEU A 34 -0.57 20.58 -11.42
C LEU A 34 -1.27 21.72 -10.68
N THR A 35 -1.80 21.40 -9.51
CA THR A 35 -2.15 22.40 -8.48
C THR A 35 -0.88 22.83 -7.73
N CYS A 36 -0.95 23.96 -6.99
CA CYS A 36 0.16 24.41 -6.17
C CYS A 36 0.61 23.35 -5.14
N GLU A 37 -0.37 22.72 -4.48
CA GLU A 37 -0.12 21.66 -3.50
C GLU A 37 0.56 20.44 -4.13
N MET A 38 0.09 20.01 -5.31
CA MET A 38 0.63 18.84 -5.98
C MET A 38 2.05 19.12 -6.50
N ASP A 39 2.30 20.31 -7.04
CA ASP A 39 3.62 20.72 -7.49
C ASP A 39 4.64 20.71 -6.32
N GLU A 40 4.28 21.31 -5.17
CA GLU A 40 5.15 21.32 -3.98
C GLU A 40 5.49 19.89 -3.51
N GLU A 41 4.52 18.98 -3.59
CA GLU A 41 4.63 17.58 -3.15
C GLU A 41 5.54 16.74 -4.07
N ILE A 42 5.35 16.78 -5.40
CA ILE A 42 6.01 15.80 -6.31
C ILE A 42 7.10 16.39 -7.20
N MET A 43 7.27 17.71 -7.26
CA MET A 43 8.26 18.34 -8.14
C MET A 43 9.60 18.63 -7.46
N ASN A 44 9.74 18.35 -6.16
CA ASN A 44 10.97 18.55 -5.38
C ASN A 44 11.60 19.95 -5.60
N ARG A 45 10.77 20.99 -5.49
CA ARG A 45 11.14 22.40 -5.67
C ARG A 45 10.83 23.23 -4.42
N PRO A 46 11.36 22.83 -3.24
CA PRO A 46 11.03 23.48 -1.96
C PRO A 46 11.49 24.94 -1.91
N PHE A 47 12.62 25.28 -2.53
CA PHE A 47 13.13 26.66 -2.55
C PHE A 47 12.24 27.63 -3.33
N TYR A 48 11.63 27.16 -4.43
CA TYR A 48 10.69 27.95 -5.22
C TYR A 48 9.46 28.31 -4.39
N TRP A 49 8.83 27.30 -3.78
CA TRP A 49 7.64 27.50 -2.96
C TRP A 49 7.94 28.31 -1.69
N HIS A 50 9.09 28.09 -1.06
CA HIS A 50 9.53 28.90 0.08
C HIS A 50 9.66 30.38 -0.31
N TYR A 51 10.27 30.67 -1.46
CA TYR A 51 10.43 32.04 -1.96
C TYR A 51 9.08 32.68 -2.33
N MET A 52 8.18 31.95 -3.02
CA MET A 52 6.82 32.45 -3.35
C MET A 52 6.02 32.79 -2.10
N LYS A 53 6.01 31.90 -1.09
CA LYS A 53 5.35 32.10 0.20
C LYS A 53 5.92 33.31 0.95
N LYS A 54 7.24 33.48 0.98
CA LYS A 54 7.92 34.61 1.62
C LYS A 54 7.58 35.95 0.96
N MET A 55 7.39 35.95 -0.36
CA MET A 55 7.04 37.14 -1.13
C MET A 55 5.53 37.43 -1.17
N ASN A 56 4.71 36.62 -0.51
CA ASN A 56 3.24 36.68 -0.56
C ASN A 56 2.72 36.72 -2.01
N ARG A 57 3.34 35.91 -2.89
CA ARG A 57 2.98 35.77 -4.30
C ARG A 57 2.39 34.39 -4.56
N GLU A 58 1.43 34.32 -5.48
CA GLU A 58 0.96 33.04 -5.99
C GLU A 58 2.06 32.36 -6.81
N GLY A 59 2.33 31.09 -6.51
CA GLY A 59 3.25 30.27 -7.28
C GLY A 59 2.61 29.78 -8.58
N ALA A 60 3.44 29.53 -9.59
CA ALA A 60 3.05 28.98 -10.88
C ALA A 60 3.38 27.47 -10.89
N PRO A 61 2.38 26.60 -10.70
CA PRO A 61 2.59 25.15 -10.74
C PRO A 61 2.93 24.66 -12.16
N MET A 62 3.80 23.66 -12.26
CA MET A 62 4.26 23.10 -13.53
C MET A 62 3.22 22.24 -14.24
N GLN A 63 3.47 22.04 -15.53
CA GLN A 63 2.82 21.01 -16.31
C GLN A 63 3.73 19.78 -16.43
N LEU A 64 3.13 18.60 -16.33
CA LEU A 64 3.80 17.32 -16.57
C LEU A 64 3.22 16.68 -17.82
N THR A 65 4.10 16.28 -18.74
CA THR A 65 3.71 15.50 -19.92
C THR A 65 4.14 14.05 -19.72
N PHE A 66 3.21 13.11 -19.92
CA PHE A 66 3.43 11.67 -19.83
C PHE A 66 3.25 11.03 -21.20
N THR A 67 4.01 9.97 -21.50
CA THR A 67 4.00 9.27 -22.80
C THR A 67 4.02 7.76 -22.63
N ASP A 68 3.28 7.06 -23.48
CA ASP A 68 3.25 5.60 -23.57
C ASP A 68 4.29 5.05 -24.56
N THR A 69 5.07 5.94 -25.19
CA THR A 69 6.13 5.57 -26.13
C THR A 69 7.51 5.97 -25.57
N GLU A 70 8.51 5.12 -25.77
CA GLU A 70 9.90 5.40 -25.36
C GLU A 70 10.51 6.63 -26.08
N GLN A 71 9.83 7.13 -27.11
CA GLN A 71 10.20 8.39 -27.75
C GLN A 71 9.98 9.54 -26.75
N LYS A 72 11.05 9.95 -26.07
CA LYS A 72 11.18 11.19 -25.29
C LYS A 72 11.09 12.45 -26.17
N LYS A 73 10.23 12.46 -27.19
CA LYS A 73 9.92 13.71 -27.90
C LYS A 73 9.28 14.64 -26.88
N ASN A 74 9.89 15.81 -26.69
CA ASN A 74 9.46 16.90 -25.81
C ASN A 74 9.59 16.66 -24.29
N GLY A 75 10.52 15.81 -23.84
CA GLY A 75 10.81 15.68 -22.40
C GLY A 75 9.67 15.04 -21.59
N GLY A 76 8.77 14.30 -22.24
CA GLY A 76 7.71 13.56 -21.58
C GLY A 76 8.23 12.42 -20.70
N ILE A 77 7.54 12.17 -19.59
CA ILE A 77 7.80 11.08 -18.65
C ILE A 77 7.21 9.80 -19.25
N TYR A 78 8.07 8.83 -19.56
CA TYR A 78 7.64 7.53 -20.05
C TYR A 78 6.92 6.75 -18.95
N LEU A 79 5.77 6.14 -19.25
CA LEU A 79 4.95 5.40 -18.28
C LEU A 79 5.22 3.90 -18.32
N HIS A 80 6.27 3.50 -17.61
CA HIS A 80 6.63 2.10 -17.41
C HIS A 80 6.87 1.77 -15.92
N ALA A 81 6.82 0.50 -15.55
CA ALA A 81 6.96 0.00 -14.19
C ALA A 81 8.19 0.55 -13.45
N GLY A 82 9.33 0.68 -14.12
CA GLY A 82 10.59 1.19 -13.54
C GLY A 82 10.74 2.71 -13.52
N THR A 83 9.68 3.48 -13.82
CA THR A 83 9.77 4.94 -13.93
C THR A 83 9.81 5.56 -12.54
N PRO A 84 10.87 6.31 -12.16
CA PRO A 84 10.98 6.88 -10.81
C PRO A 84 9.80 7.77 -10.42
N LYS A 85 9.29 8.57 -11.37
CA LYS A 85 8.12 9.44 -11.12
C LYS A 85 6.87 8.63 -10.80
N LEU A 86 6.66 7.48 -11.45
CA LEU A 86 5.52 6.61 -11.18
C LEU A 86 5.58 6.06 -9.75
N HIS A 87 6.76 5.63 -9.29
CA HIS A 87 6.98 5.25 -7.89
C HIS A 87 6.70 6.40 -6.92
N THR A 88 7.13 7.62 -7.23
CA THR A 88 6.78 8.81 -6.43
C THR A 88 5.27 8.97 -6.32
N LEU A 89 4.53 8.87 -7.43
CA LEU A 89 3.07 9.01 -7.43
C LEU A 89 2.39 7.90 -6.60
N TYR A 90 2.84 6.65 -6.70
CA TYR A 90 2.34 5.56 -5.87
C TYR A 90 2.57 5.82 -4.39
N ASN A 91 3.79 6.21 -4.02
CA ASN A 91 4.14 6.49 -2.63
C ASN A 91 3.33 7.66 -2.07
N THR A 92 3.17 8.74 -2.83
CA THR A 92 2.32 9.88 -2.43
C THR A 92 0.86 9.45 -2.28
N ALA A 93 0.33 8.61 -3.19
CA ALA A 93 -1.03 8.08 -3.09
C ALA A 93 -1.22 7.26 -1.80
N ILE A 94 -0.27 6.37 -1.49
CA ILE A 94 -0.30 5.53 -0.28
C ILE A 94 -0.21 6.41 0.97
N GLN A 95 0.69 7.39 1.00
CA GLN A 95 0.88 8.27 2.15
C GLN A 95 -0.36 9.11 2.44
N LYS A 96 -0.98 9.70 1.41
CA LYS A 96 -2.20 10.51 1.56
C LYS A 96 -3.45 9.66 1.81
N GLY A 97 -3.49 8.43 1.28
CA GLY A 97 -4.59 7.48 1.41
C GLY A 97 -4.40 6.44 2.53
N ARG A 98 -3.49 6.69 3.49
CA ARG A 98 -3.12 5.69 4.51
C ARG A 98 -4.30 5.28 5.38
N THR A 99 -5.21 6.21 5.66
CA THR A 99 -6.44 5.93 6.40
C THR A 99 -7.67 6.51 5.71
N ALA A 100 -8.78 5.77 5.78
CA ALA A 100 -10.04 6.18 5.20
C ALA A 100 -11.20 5.82 6.12
N ARG A 101 -12.28 6.61 6.06
CA ARG A 101 -13.60 6.23 6.57
C ARG A 101 -14.60 6.38 5.44
N LEU A 102 -15.20 5.26 5.05
CA LEU A 102 -16.03 5.16 3.85
C LEU A 102 -17.33 4.41 4.14
N TYR A 103 -18.38 4.75 3.41
CA TYR A 103 -19.72 4.17 3.51
C TYR A 103 -20.13 3.64 2.14
N GLU A 104 -20.65 2.41 2.09
CA GLU A 104 -21.19 1.83 0.86
C GLU A 104 -22.37 2.68 0.36
N VAL A 105 -22.36 2.97 -0.94
CA VAL A 105 -23.43 3.72 -1.61
C VAL A 105 -24.60 2.80 -1.87
N VAL A 106 -25.70 3.01 -1.16
CA VAL A 106 -26.94 2.24 -1.35
C VAL A 106 -27.88 3.04 -2.25
N ARG A 107 -28.01 2.64 -3.51
CA ARG A 107 -28.87 3.33 -4.49
C ARG A 107 -30.34 2.90 -4.45
N GLU A 108 -30.63 1.75 -3.85
CA GLU A 108 -32.00 1.22 -3.76
C GLU A 108 -32.75 1.80 -2.56
N ILE A 109 -33.75 2.63 -2.86
CA ILE A 109 -34.72 3.15 -1.90
C ILE A 109 -35.79 2.07 -1.65
N SER A 110 -35.35 0.94 -1.09
CA SER A 110 -36.29 0.06 -0.40
C SER A 110 -36.61 0.79 0.91
N GLY A 111 -37.87 1.21 1.16
CA GLY A 111 -38.28 2.07 2.28
C GLY A 111 -38.05 1.53 3.71
N ARG A 112 -37.05 0.67 3.93
CA ARG A 112 -36.52 0.22 5.21
C ARG A 112 -35.12 0.80 5.39
N ASN A 113 -34.86 1.36 6.57
CA ASN A 113 -33.53 1.83 6.93
C ASN A 113 -32.56 0.63 6.96
N LYS A 114 -31.42 0.74 6.25
CA LYS A 114 -30.39 -0.32 6.22
C LYS A 114 -29.30 -0.07 7.26
N ALA A 115 -28.98 -1.11 8.03
CA ALA A 115 -27.91 -1.09 9.02
C ALA A 115 -26.55 -1.31 8.35
N MET A 116 -25.58 -0.46 8.65
CA MET A 116 -24.23 -0.55 8.08
C MET A 116 -23.25 -1.05 9.15
N SER A 117 -22.65 -2.21 8.90
CA SER A 117 -21.64 -2.83 9.76
C SER A 117 -20.27 -2.18 9.58
N PRO A 118 -19.60 -1.78 10.66
CA PRO A 118 -18.22 -1.30 10.60
C PRO A 118 -17.24 -2.47 10.37
N TRP A 119 -16.51 -2.40 9.27
CA TRP A 119 -15.39 -3.28 8.94
C TRP A 119 -14.08 -2.49 9.01
N LEU A 120 -13.14 -2.96 9.83
CA LEU A 120 -11.77 -2.48 9.77
C LEU A 120 -11.05 -3.31 8.71
N ILE A 121 -10.59 -2.66 7.65
CA ILE A 121 -9.90 -3.28 6.54
C ILE A 121 -8.45 -2.82 6.56
N VAL A 122 -7.51 -3.75 6.49
CA VAL A 122 -6.08 -3.49 6.52
C VAL A 122 -5.44 -4.23 5.35
N ASN A 123 -4.65 -3.50 4.57
CA ASN A 123 -3.80 -4.06 3.53
C ASN A 123 -2.36 -3.98 4.00
N ALA A 124 -1.69 -5.13 4.01
CA ALA A 124 -0.31 -5.27 4.47
C ALA A 124 0.51 -6.09 3.48
N LEU A 125 1.83 -5.98 3.60
CA LEU A 125 2.80 -6.78 2.86
C LEU A 125 3.59 -7.61 3.86
N LEU A 126 3.59 -8.93 3.67
CA LEU A 126 4.39 -9.85 4.47
C LEU A 126 5.73 -10.04 3.77
N HIS A 127 6.79 -9.59 4.44
CA HIS A 127 8.16 -9.67 3.98
C HIS A 127 8.85 -10.87 4.60
N TYR A 128 9.02 -11.93 3.82
CA TYR A 128 9.81 -13.09 4.20
C TYR A 128 11.28 -12.79 3.90
N ARG A 129 12.12 -12.88 4.93
CA ARG A 129 13.55 -12.55 4.87
C ARG A 129 14.35 -13.70 5.42
N GLY A 130 15.45 -14.03 4.77
CA GLY A 130 16.34 -15.17 5.04
C GLY A 130 17.20 -15.42 3.81
N LYS A 131 17.58 -16.67 3.54
CA LYS A 131 18.32 -17.04 2.33
C LYS A 131 17.59 -16.66 1.04
N LYS A 132 16.26 -16.78 1.03
CA LYS A 132 15.38 -16.32 -0.04
C LYS A 132 14.52 -15.19 0.49
N ALA A 133 14.28 -14.18 -0.34
CA ALA A 133 13.34 -13.12 -0.07
C ALA A 133 12.06 -13.35 -0.87
N LYS A 134 10.90 -13.17 -0.22
CA LYS A 134 9.57 -13.21 -0.84
C LYS A 134 8.73 -12.12 -0.19
N ASP A 135 7.92 -11.44 -0.99
CA ASP A 135 6.92 -10.51 -0.50
C ASP A 135 5.53 -11.03 -0.87
N GLU A 136 4.59 -11.00 0.08
CA GLU A 136 3.23 -11.51 -0.09
C GLU A 136 2.20 -10.46 0.34
N PRO A 137 1.38 -9.92 -0.57
CA PRO A 137 0.35 -8.97 -0.20
C PRO A 137 -0.81 -9.69 0.50
N ILE A 138 -1.29 -9.12 1.59
CA ILE A 138 -2.43 -9.62 2.33
C ILE A 138 -3.45 -8.50 2.56
N SER A 139 -4.72 -8.83 2.36
CA SER A 139 -5.85 -7.94 2.62
C SER A 139 -6.77 -8.60 3.63
N ILE A 140 -6.99 -7.95 4.78
CA ILE A 140 -7.75 -8.52 5.89
C ILE A 140 -8.86 -7.54 6.28
N GLY A 141 -10.07 -8.04 6.39
CA GLY A 141 -11.22 -7.34 6.97
C GLY A 141 -11.62 -7.98 8.29
N ILE A 142 -11.89 -7.18 9.31
CA ILE A 142 -12.54 -7.62 10.54
C ILE A 142 -13.80 -6.82 10.80
N ASN A 143 -14.90 -7.52 11.02
CA ASN A 143 -16.15 -6.91 11.43
C ASN A 143 -16.07 -6.48 12.91
N LEU A 144 -16.27 -5.21 13.20
CA LEU A 144 -16.13 -4.67 14.56
C LEU A 144 -17.36 -4.86 15.45
N ILE A 145 -18.41 -5.54 14.98
CA ILE A 145 -19.57 -5.92 15.80
C ILE A 145 -19.36 -7.33 16.37
N HIS A 146 -19.20 -8.33 15.50
CA HIS A 146 -19.11 -9.73 15.92
C HIS A 146 -17.69 -10.31 15.84
N GLY A 147 -16.75 -9.64 15.17
CA GLY A 147 -15.34 -10.04 15.15
C GLY A 147 -14.98 -11.08 14.08
N THR A 148 -15.87 -11.35 13.12
CA THR A 148 -15.53 -12.23 11.97
C THR A 148 -14.42 -11.59 11.16
N MET A 149 -13.42 -12.40 10.81
CA MET A 149 -12.29 -12.01 9.98
C MET A 149 -12.41 -12.63 8.60
N MET A 150 -11.95 -11.90 7.59
CA MET A 150 -11.98 -12.30 6.19
C MET A 150 -10.67 -11.92 5.51
N LEU A 151 -10.05 -12.88 4.84
CA LEU A 151 -8.92 -12.65 3.95
C LEU A 151 -9.41 -12.27 2.54
N GLY A 152 -8.58 -11.58 1.78
CA GLY A 152 -8.93 -11.13 0.43
C GLY A 152 -10.04 -10.06 0.44
N MET A 153 -10.11 -9.26 1.50
CA MET A 153 -11.19 -8.27 1.66
C MET A 153 -11.24 -7.28 0.49
N MET A 154 -10.08 -6.87 -0.04
CA MET A 154 -10.02 -5.98 -1.20
C MET A 154 -10.73 -6.54 -2.44
N ASP A 155 -10.63 -7.85 -2.68
CA ASP A 155 -11.27 -8.50 -3.83
C ASP A 155 -12.80 -8.47 -3.75
N LYS A 156 -13.34 -8.42 -2.53
CA LYS A 156 -14.79 -8.34 -2.26
C LYS A 156 -15.31 -6.91 -2.41
N ILE A 157 -14.54 -5.93 -1.96
CA ILE A 157 -14.99 -4.53 -1.92
C ILE A 157 -14.63 -3.72 -3.17
N GLN A 158 -13.73 -4.20 -4.03
CA GLN A 158 -13.28 -3.45 -5.22
C GLN A 158 -14.41 -3.05 -6.18
N ASN A 159 -15.52 -3.80 -6.18
CA ASN A 159 -16.68 -3.55 -7.04
C ASN A 159 -17.80 -2.79 -6.32
N ILE A 160 -17.56 -2.32 -5.10
CA ILE A 160 -18.54 -1.56 -4.30
C ILE A 160 -18.21 -0.08 -4.40
N ASP A 161 -19.24 0.73 -4.65
CA ASP A 161 -19.13 2.18 -4.60
C ASP A 161 -19.10 2.66 -3.15
N PHE A 162 -18.13 3.53 -2.85
CA PHE A 162 -17.96 4.11 -1.52
C PHE A 162 -17.96 5.63 -1.55
N GLU A 163 -18.55 6.24 -0.52
CA GLU A 163 -18.55 7.68 -0.28
C GLU A 163 -18.05 8.02 1.12
N THR A 164 -17.64 9.28 1.32
CA THR A 164 -17.24 9.80 2.64
C THR A 164 -18.43 10.20 3.51
N LYS A 165 -19.64 10.22 2.92
CA LYS A 165 -20.90 10.54 3.58
C LYS A 165 -21.81 9.32 3.59
N VAL A 166 -22.66 9.27 4.60
CA VAL A 166 -23.68 8.23 4.76
C VAL A 166 -24.77 8.47 3.70
N SER A 167 -25.16 7.43 2.96
CA SER A 167 -26.28 7.50 2.01
C SER A 167 -27.61 7.66 2.74
N ASP A 168 -28.59 8.26 2.07
CA ASP A 168 -29.95 8.39 2.60
C ASP A 168 -30.52 7.00 2.97
N TYR A 169 -31.32 6.95 4.05
CA TYR A 169 -31.92 5.72 4.58
C TYR A 169 -30.93 4.64 5.05
N THR A 170 -29.67 5.00 5.32
CA THR A 170 -28.70 4.10 5.95
C THR A 170 -28.29 4.63 7.33
N PHE A 171 -27.97 3.74 8.27
CA PHE A 171 -27.45 4.12 9.58
C PHE A 171 -26.20 3.32 9.95
N PRO A 172 -25.10 3.99 10.31
CA PRO A 172 -23.88 3.32 10.76
C PRO A 172 -24.06 2.75 12.16
N MET A 173 -23.76 1.46 12.32
CA MET A 173 -23.74 0.82 13.63
C MET A 173 -22.46 1.17 14.40
N SER A 174 -22.58 1.28 15.73
CA SER A 174 -21.44 1.54 16.60
C SER A 174 -20.56 0.29 16.73
N PRO A 175 -19.22 0.41 16.56
CA PRO A 175 -18.29 -0.68 16.83
C PRO A 175 -18.39 -1.18 18.27
N VAL A 176 -18.51 -2.49 18.46
CA VAL A 176 -18.46 -3.15 19.78
C VAL A 176 -17.01 -3.47 20.15
N ILE A 177 -16.19 -3.82 19.15
CA ILE A 177 -14.79 -4.17 19.30
C ILE A 177 -13.95 -2.91 19.05
N SER A 178 -13.06 -2.59 19.99
CA SER A 178 -12.11 -1.48 19.82
C SER A 178 -11.10 -1.77 18.70
N LEU A 179 -10.64 -0.72 18.02
CA LEU A 179 -9.61 -0.85 16.98
C LEU A 179 -8.35 -1.57 17.49
N THR A 180 -7.92 -1.25 18.71
CA THR A 180 -6.76 -1.91 19.35
C THR A 180 -6.95 -3.42 19.52
N SER A 181 -8.15 -3.85 19.90
CA SER A 181 -8.48 -5.27 20.03
C SER A 181 -8.58 -5.94 18.67
N ALA A 182 -9.11 -5.23 17.67
CA ALA A 182 -9.20 -5.71 16.30
C ALA A 182 -7.82 -5.95 15.67
N TYR A 183 -6.88 -5.02 15.84
CA TYR A 183 -5.49 -5.20 15.38
C TYR A 183 -4.82 -6.41 16.01
N LYS A 184 -4.92 -6.58 17.34
CA LYS A 184 -4.37 -7.77 18.02
C LYS A 184 -4.96 -9.09 17.53
N ARG A 185 -6.24 -9.08 17.13
CA ARG A 185 -6.89 -10.27 16.55
C ARG A 185 -6.37 -10.56 15.15
N MET A 186 -6.19 -9.52 14.32
CA MET A 186 -5.59 -9.68 12.99
C MET A 186 -4.16 -10.19 13.08
N GLU A 187 -3.34 -9.65 13.98
CA GLU A 187 -1.96 -10.10 14.22
C GLU A 187 -1.91 -11.60 14.54
N ARG A 188 -2.69 -12.06 15.52
CA ARG A 188 -2.78 -13.50 15.84
C ARG A 188 -3.27 -14.36 14.68
N HIS A 189 -4.18 -13.83 13.87
CA HIS A 189 -4.68 -14.54 12.69
C HIS A 189 -3.58 -14.70 11.63
N ILE A 190 -2.79 -13.65 11.41
CA ILE A 190 -1.62 -13.68 10.52
C ILE A 190 -0.57 -14.65 11.07
N GLU A 191 -0.26 -14.61 12.37
CA GLU A 191 0.67 -15.57 12.99
C GLU A 191 0.21 -17.01 12.78
N THR A 192 -1.09 -17.28 12.92
CA THR A 192 -1.66 -18.61 12.69
C THR A 192 -1.58 -19.01 11.22
N TYR A 193 -1.89 -18.09 10.30
CA TYR A 193 -1.77 -18.29 8.86
C TYR A 193 -0.33 -18.62 8.47
N VAL A 194 0.62 -17.78 8.88
CA VAL A 194 2.05 -17.97 8.61
C VAL A 194 2.56 -19.29 9.20
N SER A 195 2.15 -19.63 10.42
CA SER A 195 2.56 -20.89 11.07
C SER A 195 1.99 -22.13 10.39
N SER A 196 0.90 -21.99 9.63
CA SER A 196 0.30 -23.08 8.84
C SER A 196 0.98 -23.31 7.49
N LEU A 197 1.77 -22.34 7.02
CA LEU A 197 2.52 -22.47 5.77
C LEU A 197 3.74 -23.38 5.95
N ASP A 198 4.25 -23.88 4.83
CA ASP A 198 5.48 -24.64 4.82
C ASP A 198 6.69 -23.79 5.24
N ASN A 199 7.46 -24.32 6.19
CA ASN A 199 8.59 -23.65 6.82
C ASN A 199 9.95 -24.07 6.22
N GLU A 200 9.96 -24.82 5.11
CA GLU A 200 11.17 -25.27 4.43
C GLU A 200 12.14 -24.11 4.16
N TRP A 201 11.61 -22.96 3.72
CA TRP A 201 12.43 -21.77 3.44
C TRP A 201 13.20 -21.26 4.67
N ALA A 202 12.60 -21.35 5.87
CA ALA A 202 13.18 -20.88 7.11
C ALA A 202 14.21 -21.90 7.63
N ILE A 203 13.90 -23.19 7.53
CA ILE A 203 14.82 -24.28 7.88
C ILE A 203 16.07 -24.21 7.01
N ASP A 204 15.91 -24.06 5.69
CA ASP A 204 17.03 -23.87 4.76
C ASP A 204 17.87 -22.65 5.12
N SER A 205 17.23 -21.53 5.49
CA SER A 205 17.93 -20.32 5.88
C SER A 205 18.76 -20.53 7.15
N LEU A 206 18.23 -21.24 8.16
CA LEU A 206 18.95 -21.59 9.39
C LEU A 206 20.12 -22.54 9.13
N HIS A 207 19.94 -23.57 8.31
CA HIS A 207 21.03 -24.47 7.94
C HIS A 207 22.17 -23.73 7.22
N HIS A 208 21.84 -22.77 6.35
CA HIS A 208 22.84 -21.94 5.70
C HIS A 208 23.52 -20.99 6.69
N LEU A 209 22.75 -20.35 7.58
CA LEU A 209 23.28 -19.50 8.64
C LEU A 209 24.31 -20.24 9.49
N GLU A 210 24.02 -21.48 9.89
CA GLU A 210 24.93 -22.29 10.72
C GLU A 210 26.22 -22.65 9.96
N LYS A 211 26.12 -22.99 8.67
CA LYS A 211 27.31 -23.27 7.83
C LYS A 211 28.22 -22.06 7.69
N GLU A 212 27.64 -20.89 7.40
CA GLU A 212 28.40 -19.63 7.24
C GLU A 212 29.04 -19.20 8.57
N LYS A 213 28.33 -19.35 9.69
CA LYS A 213 28.88 -19.08 11.02
C LYS A 213 30.07 -19.97 11.35
N LYS A 214 29.96 -21.29 11.11
CA LYS A 214 31.06 -22.23 11.34
C LYS A 214 32.27 -21.92 10.47
N LEU A 215 32.05 -21.52 9.22
CA LEU A 215 33.12 -21.11 8.32
C LEU A 215 33.83 -19.86 8.85
N LEU A 216 33.07 -18.83 9.25
CA LEU A 216 33.63 -17.62 9.83
C LEU A 216 34.40 -17.90 11.14
N GLU A 217 33.86 -18.76 12.00
CA GLU A 217 34.52 -19.19 13.24
C GLU A 217 35.87 -19.89 12.94
N SER A 218 35.94 -20.71 11.90
CA SER A 218 37.21 -21.36 11.50
C SER A 218 38.29 -20.38 11.03
N PHE A 219 37.91 -19.28 10.38
CA PHE A 219 38.86 -18.23 9.97
C PHE A 219 39.32 -17.35 11.14
N TYR A 220 38.48 -17.21 12.17
CA TYR A 220 38.86 -16.51 13.38
C TYR A 220 39.84 -17.35 14.23
N GLU A 221 39.58 -18.66 14.36
CA GLU A 221 40.48 -19.58 15.07
C GLU A 221 41.86 -19.72 14.40
N SER A 222 41.97 -19.49 13.09
CA SER A 222 43.24 -19.45 12.36
C SER A 222 43.99 -18.11 12.47
N GLU A 223 43.50 -17.16 13.28
CA GLU A 223 44.03 -15.79 13.44
C GLU A 223 44.09 -14.97 12.12
N ASP A 224 43.33 -15.36 11.10
CA ASP A 224 43.31 -14.66 9.80
C ASP A 224 42.51 -13.35 9.84
N ILE A 225 41.69 -13.13 10.88
CA ILE A 225 40.75 -12.01 10.98
C ILE A 225 40.75 -11.44 12.41
N ASP A 226 40.71 -10.11 12.54
CA ASP A 226 40.60 -9.42 13.83
C ASP A 226 39.18 -9.50 14.43
N LEU A 227 39.06 -9.24 15.74
CA LEU A 227 37.78 -9.35 16.46
C LEU A 227 36.71 -8.37 15.91
N GLU A 228 37.12 -7.18 15.48
CA GLU A 228 36.20 -6.17 14.95
C GLU A 228 35.61 -6.59 13.60
N SER A 229 36.45 -7.09 12.67
CA SER A 229 35.96 -7.62 11.39
C SER A 229 35.11 -8.87 11.59
N PHE A 230 35.51 -9.77 12.51
CA PHE A 230 34.72 -10.96 12.85
C PHE A 230 33.32 -10.62 13.35
N THR A 231 33.21 -9.68 14.30
CA THR A 231 31.91 -9.28 14.86
C THR A 231 31.01 -8.64 13.81
N LYS A 232 31.57 -7.77 12.97
CA LYS A 232 30.85 -7.13 11.86
C LYS A 232 30.37 -8.14 10.82
N GLU A 233 31.21 -9.10 10.44
CA GLU A 233 30.87 -10.13 9.47
C GLU A 233 29.81 -11.10 10.01
N ARG A 234 29.90 -11.45 11.30
CA ARG A 234 28.88 -12.24 12.00
C ARG A 234 27.51 -11.55 12.00
N GLU A 235 27.48 -10.24 12.25
CA GLU A 235 26.25 -9.44 12.18
C GLU A 235 25.67 -9.38 10.75
N GLN A 236 26.52 -9.26 9.73
CA GLN A 236 26.08 -9.31 8.33
C GLN A 236 25.50 -10.66 7.94
N ILE A 237 26.13 -11.76 8.39
CA ILE A 237 25.64 -13.13 8.21
C ILE A 237 24.27 -13.30 8.89
N ASP A 238 24.12 -12.82 10.13
CA ASP A 238 22.84 -12.85 10.84
C ASP A 238 21.76 -12.04 10.12
N ASN A 239 22.04 -10.80 9.71
CA ASN A 239 21.10 -9.96 8.98
C ASN A 239 20.67 -10.56 7.64
N ARG A 240 21.55 -11.34 7.00
CA ARG A 240 21.26 -11.95 5.69
C ARG A 240 20.48 -13.27 5.81
N TYR A 241 20.83 -14.13 6.76
CA TYR A 241 20.30 -15.51 6.76
C TYR A 241 19.39 -15.84 7.93
N LYS A 242 19.33 -15.04 8.99
CA LYS A 242 18.37 -15.27 10.08
C LYS A 242 16.95 -15.09 9.53
N PRO A 243 16.11 -16.14 9.51
CA PRO A 243 14.80 -16.03 8.94
C PRO A 243 13.89 -15.20 9.85
N TYR A 244 13.18 -14.25 9.28
CA TYR A 244 12.13 -13.52 9.95
C TYR A 244 11.05 -13.11 8.96
N ILE A 245 9.86 -12.82 9.48
CA ILE A 245 8.75 -12.29 8.72
C ILE A 245 8.40 -10.93 9.32
N GLU A 246 8.40 -9.91 8.48
CA GLU A 246 8.01 -8.56 8.85
C GLU A 246 6.69 -8.22 8.16
N MET A 247 5.76 -7.62 8.91
CA MET A 247 4.49 -7.15 8.36
C MET A 247 4.54 -5.63 8.22
N GLU A 248 4.53 -5.15 6.97
CA GLU A 248 4.40 -3.73 6.67
C GLU A 248 2.93 -3.39 6.39
N VAL A 249 2.33 -2.50 7.18
CA VAL A 249 0.97 -2.00 6.92
C VAL A 249 1.01 -0.89 5.88
N ILE A 250 0.45 -1.15 4.69
CA ILE A 250 0.40 -0.21 3.57
C ILE A 250 -0.69 0.84 3.83
N ASN A 251 -1.92 0.38 4.08
CA ASN A 251 -3.06 1.25 4.38
C ASN A 251 -4.11 0.49 5.19
N GLY A 252 -5.01 1.23 5.81
CA GLY A 252 -6.16 0.63 6.47
C GLY A 252 -7.27 1.64 6.71
N GLY A 253 -8.52 1.21 6.65
CA GLY A 253 -9.67 2.08 6.75
C GLY A 253 -10.84 1.44 7.46
N LEU A 254 -11.78 2.29 7.88
CA LEU A 254 -13.05 1.89 8.42
C LEU A 254 -14.12 1.99 7.34
N PHE A 255 -14.63 0.86 6.92
CA PHE A 255 -15.63 0.75 5.86
C PHE A 255 -16.96 0.32 6.48
N TYR A 256 -17.99 1.12 6.26
CA TYR A 256 -19.35 0.81 6.68
C TYR A 256 -20.06 0.16 5.50
N ILE A 257 -20.34 -1.14 5.65
CA ILE A 257 -20.89 -1.99 4.60
C ILE A 257 -22.22 -2.52 5.10
N SER A 258 -23.24 -2.50 4.26
CA SER A 258 -24.57 -3.00 4.60
C SER A 258 -24.51 -4.46 5.02
N GLN A 259 -25.39 -4.83 5.95
CA GLN A 259 -25.49 -6.22 6.41
C GLN A 259 -25.86 -7.16 5.27
N ASP A 260 -26.67 -6.71 4.32
CA ASP A 260 -27.07 -7.51 3.16
C ASP A 260 -25.86 -7.87 2.28
N THR A 261 -25.03 -6.88 1.95
CA THR A 261 -23.81 -7.09 1.14
C THR A 261 -22.80 -7.96 1.88
N SER A 262 -22.55 -7.67 3.16
CA SER A 262 -21.57 -8.43 3.94
C SER A 262 -22.00 -9.85 4.29
N ALA A 263 -23.31 -10.13 4.37
CA ALA A 263 -23.82 -11.48 4.59
C ALA A 263 -23.47 -12.44 3.45
N GLN A 264 -23.43 -11.95 2.20
CA GLN A 264 -23.08 -12.77 1.03
C GLN A 264 -21.67 -13.38 1.11
N TRP A 265 -20.78 -12.79 1.92
CA TRP A 265 -19.41 -13.27 2.06
C TRP A 265 -19.23 -14.24 3.23
N ILE A 266 -20.14 -14.22 4.20
CA ILE A 266 -20.04 -15.04 5.42
C ILE A 266 -20.64 -16.43 5.19
N TYR A 267 -21.63 -16.54 4.30
CA TYR A 267 -22.37 -17.79 4.03
C TYR A 267 -21.96 -18.52 2.75
N HIS A 268 -20.86 -18.10 2.11
CA HIS A 268 -20.26 -18.72 0.93
C HIS A 268 -18.75 -18.85 1.11
#